data_AF-A0A285VH63-F1
#
_entry.id   AF-A0A285VH63-F1
#
_cell.length_a   1.000
_cell.length_b   1.000
_cell.length_c   1.000
_cell.angle_alpha   90.00
_cell.angle_beta   90.00
_cell.angle_gamma   90.00
#
_symmetry.space_group_name_H-M   'P 1'
#
loop_
_entity.id
_entity.type
_entity.pdbx_description
1 polymer ?
#
loop_
_entity_poly.entity_id
_entity_poly.type
_entity_poly.pdbx_seq_one_letter_code
_entity_poly.pdbx_strand_id
1 'polypeptide(L)'
;MRQAIATGTALTASASYLGPFALEVMTQDKLMHRSESAPKPPQVSFRRPGRSSARATREGRRDDPLMGTSGRYGGWVPAGLSGEGTLSIGNIRVRTGAGSILPSAPIHSDSLLASARRHASRGMRARAADENDDAALQLGIMLEHLAKAYLARLHPSLLIDARFDLLSLVVLAGQGHRLSTPHVLKTVGLQGALERIGTIQAGGAGGAGVIFARRFDAVMQARNGVAHIGDQGGGADEVAQLAVRGADEILSMMGEDLHEVFGDYTDAAVSLLDEASTAVEQVITLRLGHARQVFATRVSDFTEAEREEELAALDRVTMLQAEEDDRKVALGCPACERIGFLTGSPYLEMQPGEHFVDADGSDKVLVAIRIRLSADGFRCPVCSLRLHGPEQLREVPLPTPALVRIGTHEDLATFGEQVRIIENDDSANEDE
;
A
#
# COMPACT_ATOMS: atom_id res chain seq x y z
N MET A 1 -19.59 -21.53 -23.12
CA MET A 1 -19.64 -22.90 -22.60
C MET A 1 -18.35 -23.19 -21.85
N ARG A 2 -18.26 -22.76 -20.58
CA ARG A 2 -17.25 -23.14 -19.58
C ARG A 2 -17.80 -22.69 -18.22
N GLN A 3 -18.58 -23.57 -17.61
CA GLN A 3 -18.87 -23.54 -16.18
C GLN A 3 -17.60 -23.96 -15.45
N ALA A 4 -17.11 -23.12 -14.54
CA ALA A 4 -16.12 -23.50 -13.55
C ALA A 4 -16.80 -23.43 -12.18
N ILE A 5 -16.68 -24.54 -11.47
CA ILE A 5 -17.33 -24.88 -10.21
C ILE A 5 -16.64 -24.09 -9.09
N ALA A 6 -17.42 -23.29 -8.37
CA ALA A 6 -17.04 -22.69 -7.11
C ALA A 6 -17.12 -23.76 -6.01
N THR A 7 -16.01 -24.08 -5.37
CA THR A 7 -15.98 -24.76 -4.07
C THR A 7 -15.50 -23.76 -3.03
N GLY A 8 -16.45 -22.95 -2.54
CA GLY A 8 -16.27 -22.14 -1.33
C GLY A 8 -16.56 -22.99 -0.11
N THR A 9 -15.55 -23.21 0.73
CA THR A 9 -15.70 -23.74 2.08
C THR A 9 -16.40 -22.69 2.94
N ALA A 10 -17.72 -22.82 3.06
CA ALA A 10 -18.49 -22.07 4.03
C ALA A 10 -18.11 -22.53 5.45
N LEU A 11 -17.45 -21.66 6.21
CA LEU A 11 -17.40 -21.76 7.66
C LEU A 11 -18.83 -21.54 8.19
N THR A 12 -19.56 -22.63 8.37
CA THR A 12 -20.83 -22.63 9.09
C THR A 12 -20.55 -22.36 10.57
N ALA A 13 -20.76 -21.11 10.99
CA ALA A 13 -20.92 -20.80 12.41
C ALA A 13 -22.22 -21.47 12.88
N SER A 14 -22.09 -22.55 13.64
CA SER A 14 -23.19 -23.24 14.30
C SER A 14 -23.77 -22.33 15.38
N ALA A 15 -24.86 -21.63 15.06
CA ALA A 15 -25.73 -21.00 16.04
C ALA A 15 -26.46 -22.11 16.82
N SER A 16 -25.96 -22.43 18.01
CA SER A 16 -26.60 -23.36 18.94
C SER A 16 -26.79 -22.67 20.30
N TYR A 17 -28.05 -22.66 20.74
CA TYR A 17 -28.51 -22.35 22.11
C TYR A 17 -28.40 -20.90 22.60
N LEU A 18 -29.39 -20.08 22.26
CA LEU A 18 -29.85 -19.00 23.14
C LEU A 18 -30.93 -19.57 24.06
N GLY A 19 -30.60 -19.76 25.34
CA GLY A 19 -31.60 -20.02 26.39
C GLY A 19 -32.48 -18.78 26.63
N PRO A 20 -33.61 -18.94 27.36
CA PRO A 20 -34.53 -17.85 27.62
C PRO A 20 -33.90 -16.89 28.64
N PHE A 21 -33.29 -15.81 28.15
CA PHE A 21 -32.93 -14.68 29.00
C PHE A 21 -34.14 -13.76 29.12
N ALA A 22 -34.50 -13.43 30.36
CA ALA A 22 -35.55 -12.49 30.68
C ALA A 22 -35.17 -11.10 30.15
N LEU A 23 -35.78 -10.71 29.03
CA LEU A 23 -35.75 -9.35 28.52
C LEU A 23 -36.70 -8.50 29.38
N GLU A 24 -36.14 -7.49 30.04
CA GLU A 24 -36.93 -6.52 30.77
C GLU A 24 -37.64 -5.59 29.78
N VAL A 25 -38.95 -5.56 29.89
CA VAL A 25 -39.87 -4.89 28.97
C VAL A 25 -39.89 -3.39 29.25
N MET A 26 -39.54 -2.56 28.27
CA MET A 26 -39.77 -1.11 28.35
C MET A 26 -41.11 -0.70 27.72
N THR A 27 -41.81 0.19 28.39
CA THR A 27 -42.99 0.89 27.86
C THR A 27 -42.58 2.14 27.08
N GLN A 28 -43.24 2.38 25.95
CA GLN A 28 -42.98 3.51 25.03
C GLN A 28 -43.14 4.89 25.71
N ASP A 29 -43.92 4.99 26.78
CA ASP A 29 -44.18 6.22 27.55
C ASP A 29 -42.94 6.86 28.21
N LYS A 30 -41.86 6.10 28.45
CA LYS A 30 -40.62 6.66 29.05
C LYS A 30 -39.64 7.25 28.03
N LEU A 31 -39.75 6.89 26.75
CA LEU A 31 -38.85 7.36 25.68
C LEU A 31 -39.28 8.70 25.08
N MET A 32 -40.58 9.02 25.11
CA MET A 32 -41.13 10.25 24.51
C MET A 32 -40.99 11.51 25.40
N HIS A 33 -40.68 11.38 26.69
CA HIS A 33 -40.68 12.52 27.62
C HIS A 33 -39.33 13.26 27.79
N ARG A 34 -38.31 12.98 26.96
CA ARG A 34 -36.97 13.59 27.08
C ARG A 34 -36.54 14.56 25.95
N SER A 35 -37.38 14.84 24.95
CA SER A 35 -36.97 15.63 23.78
C SER A 35 -37.33 17.13 23.79
N GLU A 36 -37.88 17.69 24.88
CA GLU A 36 -38.25 19.12 24.93
C GLU A 36 -37.25 19.96 25.76
N SER A 37 -36.10 20.31 25.16
CA SER A 37 -35.37 21.58 25.41
C SER A 37 -33.98 21.60 24.77
N ALA A 38 -33.92 21.69 23.44
CA ALA A 38 -32.67 22.09 22.77
C ALA A 38 -32.56 23.63 22.73
N PRO A 39 -31.48 24.24 23.24
CA PRO A 39 -31.24 25.67 23.08
C PRO A 39 -30.96 26.02 21.60
N LYS A 40 -31.59 27.09 21.11
CA LYS A 40 -31.34 27.64 19.76
C LYS A 40 -29.83 27.89 19.55
N PRO A 41 -29.24 27.45 18.42
CA PRO A 41 -27.86 27.79 18.11
C PRO A 41 -27.72 29.31 17.87
N PRO A 42 -26.58 29.91 18.27
CA PRO A 42 -26.33 31.33 18.02
C PRO A 42 -26.25 31.58 16.51
N GLN A 43 -26.96 32.61 16.04
CA GLN A 43 -26.85 33.09 14.66
C GLN A 43 -25.45 33.69 14.45
N VAL A 44 -24.58 32.93 13.77
CA VAL A 44 -23.28 33.42 13.30
C VAL A 44 -23.49 34.11 11.95
N SER A 45 -23.47 35.44 11.96
CA SER A 45 -23.44 36.24 10.73
C SER A 45 -22.06 36.15 10.07
N PHE A 46 -21.96 35.49 8.93
CA PHE A 46 -20.75 35.52 8.09
C PHE A 46 -20.63 36.88 7.38
N ARG A 47 -19.79 37.77 7.89
CA ARG A 47 -19.24 38.88 7.12
C ARG A 47 -18.10 38.35 6.24
N ARG A 48 -18.25 38.49 4.92
CA ARG A 48 -17.16 38.26 3.94
C ARG A 48 -16.00 39.23 4.23
N PRO A 49 -14.75 38.75 4.39
CA PRO A 49 -13.60 39.63 4.36
C PRO A 49 -13.28 40.03 2.91
N GLY A 50 -13.21 41.34 2.69
CA GLY A 50 -12.79 41.93 1.43
C GLY A 50 -11.35 41.59 1.10
N ARG A 51 -11.09 41.40 -0.20
CA ARG A 51 -9.75 41.33 -0.78
C ARG A 51 -9.03 42.66 -0.52
N SER A 52 -7.96 42.63 0.27
CA SER A 52 -6.94 43.68 0.26
C SER A 52 -5.60 43.09 -0.14
N SER A 53 -5.07 43.64 -1.22
CA SER A 53 -3.70 43.49 -1.69
C SER A 53 -2.75 44.12 -0.67
N ALA A 54 -1.78 43.36 -0.16
CA ALA A 54 -0.66 43.92 0.56
C ALA A 54 0.65 43.20 0.20
N ARG A 55 1.46 43.97 -0.51
CA ARG A 55 2.89 43.84 -0.81
C ARG A 55 3.67 43.72 0.51
N ALA A 56 4.49 42.68 0.66
CA ALA A 56 5.38 42.54 1.80
C ALA A 56 6.85 42.70 1.37
N THR A 57 7.47 43.70 1.96
CA THR A 57 8.88 44.05 1.91
C THR A 57 9.74 43.17 2.82
N ARG A 58 11.01 43.16 2.47
CA ARG A 58 12.19 42.54 3.08
C ARG A 58 12.59 43.19 4.43
N GLU A 59 13.44 42.47 5.19
CA GLU A 59 14.12 42.76 6.48
C GLU A 59 13.44 42.13 7.70
N GLY A 60 14.10 41.44 8.64
CA GLY A 60 15.49 41.06 8.86
C GLY A 60 15.66 40.55 10.30
N ARG A 61 16.65 39.66 10.53
CA ARG A 61 17.32 39.32 11.81
C ARG A 61 16.49 38.84 13.02
N ARG A 62 16.86 37.65 13.56
CA ARG A 62 17.71 37.51 14.76
C ARG A 62 18.01 36.04 15.07
N ASP A 63 19.23 35.86 15.56
CA ASP A 63 19.86 34.65 16.07
C ASP A 63 19.19 34.15 17.36
N ASP A 64 19.15 32.82 17.56
CA ASP A 64 19.22 32.18 18.88
C ASP A 64 19.71 30.72 18.78
N PRO A 65 20.31 30.17 19.86
CA PRO A 65 21.28 29.06 19.78
C PRO A 65 20.69 27.67 20.02
N LEU A 66 21.26 26.67 19.35
CA LEU A 66 20.95 25.25 19.53
C LEU A 66 21.76 24.63 20.69
N MET A 67 21.06 24.26 21.77
CA MET A 67 21.39 23.10 22.61
C MET A 67 20.77 21.87 21.91
N GLY A 68 21.40 20.71 21.70
CA GLY A 68 22.43 20.03 22.47
C GLY A 68 21.82 18.78 23.12
N THR A 69 21.68 17.67 22.38
CA THR A 69 21.59 16.31 22.96
C THR A 69 22.10 15.26 21.95
N SER A 70 23.32 14.77 22.18
CA SER A 70 23.90 13.62 21.50
C SER A 70 23.63 12.35 22.32
N GLY A 71 22.73 11.49 21.84
CA GLY A 71 22.50 10.15 22.37
C GLY A 71 23.47 9.15 21.75
N ARG A 72 24.35 8.57 22.58
CA ARG A 72 25.27 7.48 22.23
C ARG A 72 24.50 6.16 22.14
N TYR A 73 24.55 5.47 21.00
CA TYR A 73 24.33 4.03 20.94
C TYR A 73 25.67 3.33 20.70
N GLY A 74 26.12 2.59 21.72
CA GLY A 74 27.27 1.68 21.62
C GLY A 74 26.79 0.32 21.11
N GLY A 75 27.32 -0.10 19.96
CA GLY A 75 27.17 -1.44 19.42
C GLY A 75 28.52 -2.16 19.42
N TRP A 76 28.60 -3.22 20.22
CA TRP A 76 29.67 -4.20 20.28
C TRP A 76 29.90 -4.87 18.90
N VAL A 77 31.16 -4.97 18.45
CA VAL A 77 31.57 -5.82 17.31
C VAL A 77 32.65 -6.78 17.83
N PRO A 78 32.51 -8.10 17.64
CA PRO A 78 33.55 -9.04 18.03
C PRO A 78 34.72 -8.98 17.06
N ALA A 79 35.93 -8.92 17.60
CA ALA A 79 37.19 -8.94 16.87
C ALA A 79 37.41 -10.31 16.21
N GLY A 80 37.25 -10.38 14.89
CA GLY A 80 37.67 -11.48 14.03
C GLY A 80 38.96 -11.12 13.28
N LEU A 81 39.96 -11.99 13.37
CA LEU A 81 41.31 -11.87 12.82
C LEU A 81 41.33 -11.56 11.30
N SER A 82 41.70 -10.33 10.93
CA SER A 82 42.19 -10.01 9.59
C SER A 82 43.72 -10.00 9.61
N GLY A 83 44.34 -11.13 9.25
CA GLY A 83 45.78 -11.22 9.09
C GLY A 83 46.22 -10.52 7.79
N GLU A 84 46.80 -9.32 7.91
CA GLU A 84 47.50 -8.67 6.81
C GLU A 84 48.88 -9.33 6.60
N GLY A 85 48.97 -10.25 5.63
CA GLY A 85 50.24 -10.84 5.21
C GLY A 85 50.99 -9.88 4.28
N THR A 86 52.11 -9.32 4.73
CA THR A 86 53.02 -8.58 3.85
C THR A 86 54.09 -9.54 3.33
N LEU A 87 54.05 -9.89 2.05
CA LEU A 87 55.08 -10.71 1.41
C LEU A 87 56.10 -9.77 0.74
N SER A 88 57.32 -9.76 1.27
CA SER A 88 58.42 -8.94 0.77
C SER A 88 59.38 -9.82 -0.04
N ILE A 89 59.50 -9.54 -1.34
CA ILE A 89 60.57 -10.08 -2.18
C ILE A 89 61.36 -8.88 -2.72
N GLY A 90 62.50 -8.58 -2.09
CA GLY A 90 63.34 -7.43 -2.43
C GLY A 90 62.70 -6.06 -2.11
N ASN A 91 63.04 -5.03 -2.88
CA ASN A 91 62.58 -3.65 -2.66
C ASN A 91 61.16 -3.36 -3.17
N ILE A 92 60.40 -4.38 -3.55
CA ILE A 92 59.04 -4.24 -4.08
C ILE A 92 58.05 -4.65 -2.99
N ARG A 93 57.36 -3.67 -2.38
CA ARG A 93 56.19 -3.92 -1.52
C ARG A 93 54.95 -4.09 -2.39
N VAL A 94 54.49 -5.32 -2.57
CA VAL A 94 53.16 -5.59 -3.15
C VAL A 94 52.16 -5.66 -2.00
N ARG A 95 51.25 -4.68 -1.94
CA ARG A 95 50.16 -4.65 -0.95
C ARG A 95 49.02 -5.52 -1.47
N THR A 96 48.97 -6.78 -1.06
CA THR A 96 47.85 -7.69 -1.37
C THR A 96 46.66 -7.35 -0.49
N GLY A 97 45.96 -6.25 -0.82
CA GLY A 97 44.61 -6.02 -0.29
C GLY A 97 43.68 -7.08 -0.85
N ALA A 98 43.23 -8.02 -0.01
CA ALA A 98 42.39 -9.15 -0.36
C ALA A 98 40.93 -8.77 -0.67
N GLY A 99 40.73 -7.72 -1.47
CA GLY A 99 39.50 -7.53 -2.23
C GLY A 99 39.79 -7.96 -3.65
N SER A 100 39.57 -9.24 -3.97
CA SER A 100 39.58 -9.69 -5.35
C SER A 100 38.46 -8.96 -6.08
N ILE A 101 38.81 -7.85 -6.76
CA ILE A 101 37.89 -7.15 -7.65
C ILE A 101 37.81 -8.04 -8.88
N LEU A 102 36.90 -9.01 -8.84
CA LEU A 102 36.58 -9.84 -9.99
C LEU A 102 36.19 -8.90 -11.15
N PRO A 103 36.64 -9.20 -12.38
CA PRO A 103 36.23 -8.44 -13.55
C PRO A 103 34.70 -8.37 -13.58
N SER A 104 34.15 -7.18 -13.84
CA SER A 104 32.70 -7.01 -13.91
C SER A 104 32.14 -7.96 -14.97
N ALA A 105 31.21 -8.82 -14.55
CA ALA A 105 30.52 -9.72 -15.46
C ALA A 105 29.85 -8.90 -16.59
N PRO A 106 29.69 -9.46 -17.80
CA PRO A 106 28.98 -8.77 -18.87
C PRO A 106 27.59 -8.36 -18.42
N ILE A 107 27.10 -7.22 -18.90
CA ILE A 107 25.71 -6.83 -18.64
C ILE A 107 24.81 -7.71 -19.50
N HIS A 108 24.00 -8.52 -18.83
CA HIS A 108 23.02 -9.40 -19.46
C HIS A 108 21.62 -8.81 -19.32
N SER A 109 20.76 -9.07 -20.32
CA SER A 109 19.33 -8.70 -20.25
C SER A 109 18.68 -9.21 -18.96
N ASP A 110 18.96 -10.46 -18.59
CA ASP A 110 18.34 -11.11 -17.44
C ASP A 110 18.70 -10.44 -16.11
N SER A 111 19.94 -9.94 -15.97
CA SER A 111 20.35 -9.25 -14.74
C SER A 111 19.69 -7.87 -14.61
N LEU A 112 19.46 -7.19 -15.74
CA LEU A 112 18.70 -5.94 -15.80
C LEU A 112 17.21 -6.18 -15.54
N LEU A 113 16.62 -7.24 -16.11
CA LEU A 113 15.23 -7.61 -15.87
C LEU A 113 15.00 -8.00 -14.39
N ALA A 114 15.89 -8.80 -13.81
CA ALA A 114 15.87 -9.11 -12.38
C ALA A 114 16.01 -7.85 -11.51
N SER A 115 16.77 -6.85 -11.98
CA SER A 115 16.86 -5.55 -11.32
C SER A 115 15.55 -4.76 -11.43
N ALA A 116 14.93 -4.72 -12.61
CA ALA A 116 13.63 -4.09 -12.83
C ALA A 116 12.56 -4.70 -11.90
N ARG A 117 12.50 -6.04 -11.76
CA ARG A 117 11.62 -6.74 -10.81
C ARG A 117 11.77 -6.24 -9.37
N ARG A 118 13.01 -6.13 -8.88
CA ARG A 118 13.28 -5.64 -7.52
C ARG A 118 12.81 -4.20 -7.33
N HIS A 119 13.04 -3.34 -8.32
CA HIS A 119 12.61 -1.95 -8.26
C HIS A 119 11.10 -1.79 -8.42
N ALA A 120 10.44 -2.62 -9.25
CA ALA A 120 8.98 -2.69 -9.35
C ALA A 120 8.36 -3.02 -7.98
N SER A 121 8.82 -4.11 -7.34
CA SER A 121 8.32 -4.51 -6.02
C SER A 121 8.56 -3.44 -4.96
N ARG A 122 9.71 -2.74 -4.97
CA ARG A 122 9.98 -1.63 -4.04
C ARG A 122 9.06 -0.45 -4.29
N GLY A 123 8.89 -0.04 -5.54
CA GLY A 123 8.02 1.08 -5.90
C GLY A 123 6.55 0.84 -5.57
N MET A 124 6.06 -0.37 -5.83
CA MET A 124 4.69 -0.74 -5.46
C MET A 124 4.51 -0.79 -3.94
N ARG A 125 5.49 -1.29 -3.19
CA ARG A 125 5.47 -1.27 -1.72
C ARG A 125 5.46 0.15 -1.15
N ALA A 126 6.35 1.01 -1.63
CA ALA A 126 6.41 2.42 -1.23
C ALA A 126 5.08 3.12 -1.49
N ARG A 127 4.48 2.91 -2.67
CA ARG A 127 3.15 3.43 -2.99
C ARG A 127 2.07 2.90 -2.06
N ALA A 128 2.10 1.61 -1.69
CA ALA A 128 1.14 1.02 -0.76
C ALA A 128 1.23 1.64 0.66
N ALA A 129 2.41 2.17 1.01
CA ALA A 129 2.70 2.85 2.27
C ALA A 129 2.57 4.39 2.19
N ASP A 130 2.06 4.92 1.07
CA ASP A 130 1.94 6.36 0.79
C ASP A 130 3.30 7.11 0.77
N GLU A 131 4.41 6.40 0.51
CA GLU A 131 5.78 6.93 0.36
C GLU A 131 6.02 7.37 -1.10
N ASN A 132 5.42 8.50 -1.48
CA ASN A 132 5.30 8.96 -2.87
C ASN A 132 6.65 9.23 -3.57
N ASP A 133 7.64 9.76 -2.85
CA ASP A 133 8.97 10.05 -3.37
C ASP A 133 9.75 8.77 -3.71
N ASP A 134 9.81 7.80 -2.78
CA ASP A 134 10.45 6.52 -3.04
C ASP A 134 9.68 5.75 -4.11
N ALA A 135 8.34 5.78 -4.11
CA ALA A 135 7.54 5.15 -5.16
C ALA A 135 7.92 5.68 -6.56
N ALA A 136 7.94 7.01 -6.74
CA ALA A 136 8.31 7.64 -8.00
C ALA A 136 9.75 7.32 -8.42
N LEU A 137 10.69 7.34 -7.48
CA LEU A 137 12.10 7.00 -7.72
C LEU A 137 12.25 5.55 -8.17
N GLN A 138 11.71 4.60 -7.41
CA GLN A 138 11.84 3.17 -7.67
C GLN A 138 11.15 2.78 -8.98
N LEU A 139 9.96 3.31 -9.28
CA LEU A 139 9.26 3.04 -10.54
C LEU A 139 10.00 3.65 -11.75
N GLY A 140 10.61 4.83 -11.59
CA GLY A 140 11.49 5.40 -12.61
C GLY A 140 12.74 4.55 -12.87
N ILE A 141 13.38 4.00 -11.82
CA ILE A 141 14.53 3.09 -11.96
C ILE A 141 14.10 1.76 -12.58
N MET A 142 12.94 1.23 -12.20
CA MET A 142 12.35 0.03 -12.78
C MET A 142 12.23 0.17 -14.30
N LEU A 143 11.60 1.26 -14.77
CA LEU A 143 11.41 1.50 -16.20
C LEU A 143 12.76 1.65 -16.92
N GLU A 144 13.74 2.31 -16.29
CA GLU A 144 15.09 2.43 -16.86
C GLU A 144 15.77 1.07 -17.04
N HIS A 145 15.74 0.22 -16.01
CA HIS A 145 16.35 -1.09 -16.07
C HIS A 145 15.64 -2.01 -17.07
N LEU A 146 14.32 -1.92 -17.17
CA LEU A 146 13.54 -2.67 -18.15
C LEU A 146 13.82 -2.23 -19.59
N ALA A 147 13.87 -0.91 -19.84
CA ALA A 147 14.26 -0.38 -21.14
C ALA A 147 15.69 -0.82 -21.54
N LYS A 148 16.62 -0.81 -20.57
CA LYS A 148 17.98 -1.34 -20.78
C LYS A 148 17.98 -2.85 -21.02
N ALA A 149 17.14 -3.62 -20.33
CA ALA A 149 17.05 -5.07 -20.53
C ALA A 149 16.66 -5.38 -21.98
N TYR A 150 15.62 -4.71 -22.49
CA TYR A 150 15.22 -4.82 -23.90
C TYR A 150 16.37 -4.49 -24.87
N LEU A 151 17.07 -3.37 -24.66
CA LEU A 151 18.21 -2.99 -25.51
C LEU A 151 19.36 -4.00 -25.43
N ALA A 152 19.66 -4.52 -24.24
CA ALA A 152 20.69 -5.52 -24.03
C ALA A 152 20.34 -6.86 -24.71
N ARG A 153 19.06 -7.23 -24.75
CA ARG A 153 18.55 -8.41 -25.46
C ARG A 153 18.75 -8.31 -26.97
N LEU A 154 18.65 -7.10 -27.53
CA LEU A 154 18.99 -6.85 -28.93
C LEU A 154 20.51 -6.89 -29.14
N HIS A 155 21.25 -6.03 -28.42
CA HIS A 155 22.72 -6.03 -28.42
C HIS A 155 23.27 -5.13 -27.29
N PRO A 156 24.27 -5.57 -26.48
CA PRO A 156 24.80 -4.77 -25.36
C PRO A 156 25.38 -3.39 -25.74
N SER A 157 25.87 -3.20 -26.97
CA SER A 157 26.34 -1.88 -27.44
C SER A 157 25.24 -0.82 -27.48
N LEU A 158 23.97 -1.22 -27.50
CA LEU A 158 22.84 -0.29 -27.42
C LEU A 158 22.69 0.35 -26.03
N LEU A 159 23.49 -0.04 -25.04
CA LEU A 159 23.53 0.56 -23.70
C LEU A 159 24.53 1.71 -23.55
N ILE A 160 25.34 1.98 -24.57
CA ILE A 160 26.44 2.95 -24.52
C ILE A 160 25.91 4.38 -24.28
N ASP A 161 26.47 5.15 -23.34
CA ASP A 161 26.09 6.59 -23.20
C ASP A 161 26.61 7.43 -24.39
N ALA A 162 25.98 8.56 -24.72
CA ALA A 162 26.47 9.47 -25.76
C ALA A 162 27.91 9.98 -25.48
N ARG A 163 28.30 10.04 -24.20
CA ARG A 163 29.63 10.46 -23.74
C ARG A 163 30.53 9.27 -23.35
N PHE A 164 30.41 8.16 -24.07
CA PHE A 164 31.16 6.95 -23.76
C PHE A 164 32.66 7.09 -24.02
N ASP A 165 33.43 6.26 -23.33
CA ASP A 165 34.85 6.04 -23.55
C ASP A 165 35.11 4.65 -24.17
N LEU A 166 36.24 4.49 -24.85
CA LEU A 166 36.62 3.22 -25.50
C LEU A 166 36.61 2.04 -24.51
N LEU A 167 36.93 2.27 -23.24
CA LEU A 167 36.95 1.22 -22.22
C LEU A 167 35.54 0.68 -21.94
N SER A 168 34.52 1.53 -21.93
CA SER A 168 33.12 1.12 -21.81
C SER A 168 32.69 0.23 -22.97
N LEU A 169 33.14 0.54 -24.19
CA LEU A 169 32.95 -0.31 -25.37
C LEU A 169 33.60 -1.69 -25.21
N VAL A 170 34.85 -1.73 -24.74
CA VAL A 170 35.58 -2.99 -24.51
C VAL A 170 34.86 -3.88 -23.48
N VAL A 171 34.33 -3.28 -22.41
CA VAL A 171 33.52 -4.00 -21.40
C VAL A 171 32.23 -4.55 -22.03
N LEU A 172 31.47 -3.73 -22.77
CA LEU A 172 30.22 -4.15 -23.40
C LEU A 172 30.42 -5.19 -24.51
N ALA A 173 31.59 -5.22 -25.15
CA ALA A 173 32.00 -6.25 -26.10
C ALA A 173 32.40 -7.59 -25.42
N GLY A 174 32.23 -7.72 -24.10
CA GLY A 174 32.62 -8.91 -23.33
C GLY A 174 34.14 -9.05 -23.12
N GLN A 175 34.92 -8.02 -23.46
CA GLN A 175 36.37 -8.03 -23.36
C GLN A 175 36.88 -7.30 -22.11
N GLY A 176 36.01 -7.04 -21.13
CA GLY A 176 36.36 -6.34 -19.88
C GLY A 176 37.49 -7.02 -19.09
N HIS A 177 37.62 -8.35 -19.18
CA HIS A 177 38.70 -9.14 -18.57
C HIS A 177 40.10 -8.77 -19.10
N ARG A 178 40.21 -8.04 -20.22
CA ARG A 178 41.48 -7.57 -20.79
C ARG A 178 41.91 -6.21 -20.26
N LEU A 179 41.06 -5.53 -19.50
CA LEU A 179 41.39 -4.24 -18.90
C LEU A 179 42.21 -4.47 -17.62
N SER A 180 43.30 -3.72 -17.47
CA SER A 180 44.18 -3.81 -16.31
C SER A 180 43.56 -3.25 -15.04
N THR A 181 42.57 -2.36 -15.15
CA THR A 181 41.84 -1.78 -14.03
C THR A 181 40.34 -2.00 -14.19
N PRO A 182 39.60 -2.25 -13.10
CA PRO A 182 38.14 -2.27 -13.11
C PRO A 182 37.61 -0.95 -13.68
N HIS A 183 36.93 -1.03 -14.83
CA HIS A 183 36.38 0.13 -15.50
C HIS A 183 34.91 0.31 -15.11
N VAL A 184 34.55 1.50 -14.64
CA VAL A 184 33.16 1.84 -14.32
C VAL A 184 32.41 2.07 -15.61
N LEU A 185 31.51 1.14 -15.94
CA LEU A 185 30.75 1.23 -17.17
C LEU A 185 29.75 2.40 -17.11
N LYS A 186 29.86 3.31 -18.08
CA LYS A 186 28.87 4.36 -18.31
C LYS A 186 27.80 3.85 -19.27
N THR A 187 26.57 3.78 -18.78
CA THR A 187 25.41 3.39 -19.60
C THR A 187 24.50 4.57 -19.85
N VAL A 188 23.69 4.47 -20.90
CA VAL A 188 22.63 5.43 -21.22
C VAL A 188 21.66 5.56 -20.06
N GLY A 189 21.09 6.75 -19.81
CA GLY A 189 20.00 6.92 -18.84
C GLY A 189 18.64 6.47 -19.39
N LEU A 190 17.57 6.60 -18.59
CA LEU A 190 16.19 6.28 -19.00
C LEU A 190 15.79 6.97 -20.33
N GLN A 191 16.00 8.28 -20.44
CA GLN A 191 15.63 9.04 -21.65
C GLN A 191 16.27 8.45 -22.90
N GLY A 192 17.61 8.30 -22.90
CA GLY A 192 18.31 7.78 -24.07
C GLY A 192 18.00 6.31 -24.35
N ALA A 193 17.62 5.52 -23.33
CA ALA A 193 17.14 4.16 -23.54
C ALA A 193 15.79 4.16 -24.28
N LEU A 194 14.81 4.95 -23.82
CA LEU A 194 13.51 5.08 -24.47
C LEU A 194 13.61 5.66 -25.88
N GLU A 195 14.48 6.65 -26.10
CA GLU A 195 14.72 7.22 -27.44
C GLU A 195 15.24 6.15 -28.42
N ARG A 196 16.12 5.26 -27.96
CA ARG A 196 16.62 4.14 -28.77
C ARG A 196 15.53 3.14 -29.08
N ILE A 197 14.72 2.78 -28.09
CA ILE A 197 13.56 1.88 -28.28
C ILE A 197 12.64 2.44 -29.36
N GLY A 198 12.19 3.68 -29.22
CA GLY A 198 11.29 4.31 -30.19
C GLY A 198 11.91 4.43 -31.58
N THR A 199 13.21 4.72 -31.67
CA THR A 199 13.92 4.77 -32.96
C THR A 199 13.98 3.39 -33.63
N ILE A 200 14.28 2.33 -32.88
CA ILE A 200 14.34 0.95 -33.38
C ILE A 200 12.96 0.48 -33.84
N GLN A 201 11.92 0.70 -33.03
CA GLN A 201 10.54 0.33 -33.35
C GLN A 201 10.02 1.03 -34.63
N ALA A 202 10.46 2.28 -34.86
CA ALA A 202 10.10 3.03 -36.05
C ALA A 202 11.03 2.78 -37.26
N GLY A 203 11.86 1.73 -37.24
CA GLY A 203 12.76 1.40 -38.35
C GLY A 203 13.82 2.47 -38.64
N GLY A 204 14.21 3.26 -37.64
CA GLY A 204 15.19 4.34 -37.78
C GLY A 204 14.61 5.68 -38.25
N ALA A 205 13.29 5.85 -38.28
CA ALA A 205 12.66 7.12 -38.64
C ALA A 205 13.12 8.27 -37.73
N GLY A 206 13.61 9.35 -38.33
CA GLY A 206 14.12 10.51 -37.60
C GLY A 206 13.07 11.12 -36.67
N GLY A 207 13.46 11.36 -35.42
CA GLY A 207 12.60 11.97 -34.40
C GLY A 207 11.62 11.03 -33.69
N ALA A 208 11.38 9.81 -34.21
CA ALA A 208 10.45 8.86 -33.59
C ALA A 208 10.86 8.48 -32.16
N GLY A 209 12.16 8.32 -31.90
CA GLY A 209 12.70 8.08 -30.57
C GLY A 209 12.35 9.17 -29.56
N VAL A 210 12.53 10.43 -29.95
CA VAL A 210 12.22 11.59 -29.08
C VAL A 210 10.73 11.64 -28.77
N ILE A 211 9.88 11.42 -29.77
CA ILE A 211 8.43 11.38 -29.60
C ILE A 211 8.03 10.27 -28.62
N PHE A 212 8.62 9.08 -28.77
CA PHE A 212 8.35 7.95 -27.88
C PHE A 212 8.78 8.25 -26.43
N ALA A 213 10.01 8.74 -26.23
CA ALA A 213 10.53 9.05 -24.89
C ALA A 213 9.73 10.15 -24.17
N ARG A 214 9.25 11.15 -24.91
CA ARG A 214 8.48 12.28 -24.37
C ARG A 214 7.19 11.87 -23.66
N ARG A 215 6.62 10.70 -24.01
CA ARG A 215 5.44 10.13 -23.35
C ARG A 215 5.69 9.81 -21.86
N PHE A 216 6.96 9.71 -21.46
CA PHE A 216 7.40 9.35 -20.11
C PHE A 216 8.13 10.50 -19.41
N ASP A 217 7.96 11.75 -19.86
CA ASP A 217 8.61 12.93 -19.27
C ASP A 217 8.30 13.08 -17.78
N ALA A 218 7.06 12.84 -17.36
CA ALA A 218 6.66 12.92 -15.95
C ALA A 218 7.44 11.91 -15.08
N VAL A 219 7.61 10.66 -15.55
CA VAL A 219 8.40 9.63 -14.86
C VAL A 219 9.86 10.05 -14.73
N MET A 220 10.44 10.60 -15.81
CA MET A 220 11.82 11.07 -15.81
C MET A 220 12.04 12.26 -14.87
N GLN A 221 11.12 13.23 -14.89
CA GLN A 221 11.17 14.42 -14.04
C GLN A 221 11.03 14.07 -12.57
N ALA A 222 10.05 13.23 -12.21
CA ALA A 222 9.83 12.81 -10.83
C ALA A 222 11.05 12.03 -10.29
N ARG A 223 11.55 11.03 -11.04
CA ARG A 223 12.77 10.27 -10.68
C ARG A 223 13.95 11.21 -10.43
N ASN A 224 14.21 12.14 -11.36
CA ASN A 224 15.35 13.04 -11.26
C ASN A 224 15.17 14.07 -10.13
N GLY A 225 13.93 14.54 -9.89
CA GLY A 225 13.59 15.44 -8.80
C GLY A 225 13.90 14.80 -7.44
N VAL A 226 13.41 13.58 -7.20
CA VAL A 226 13.69 12.85 -5.97
C VAL A 226 15.20 12.59 -5.84
N ALA A 227 15.84 12.06 -6.90
CA ALA A 227 17.25 11.67 -6.85
C ALA A 227 18.25 12.83 -6.67
N HIS A 228 17.95 14.02 -7.20
CA HIS A 228 18.91 15.12 -7.23
C HIS A 228 18.60 16.27 -6.27
N ILE A 229 17.33 16.51 -5.93
CA ILE A 229 16.94 17.64 -5.08
C ILE A 229 16.06 17.22 -3.89
N GLY A 230 15.77 15.92 -3.72
CA GLY A 230 14.92 15.43 -2.63
C GLY A 230 13.47 15.93 -2.74
N ASP A 231 12.96 16.03 -3.98
CA ASP A 231 11.54 16.35 -4.22
C ASP A 231 10.64 15.29 -3.55
N GLN A 232 9.42 15.70 -3.16
CA GLN A 232 8.47 14.84 -2.46
C GLN A 232 7.73 13.83 -3.37
N GLY A 233 8.10 13.74 -4.66
CA GLY A 233 7.48 12.80 -5.59
C GLY A 233 6.09 13.24 -6.02
N GLY A 234 5.91 14.53 -6.34
CA GLY A 234 4.62 15.05 -6.81
C GLY A 234 4.10 14.25 -8.02
N GLY A 235 2.79 13.94 -8.01
CA GLY A 235 2.17 13.18 -9.10
C GLY A 235 2.49 11.68 -9.09
N ALA A 236 2.80 11.08 -7.94
CA ALA A 236 3.17 9.66 -7.82
C ALA A 236 2.20 8.69 -8.51
N ASP A 237 0.89 8.95 -8.48
CA ASP A 237 -0.11 8.12 -9.18
C ASP A 237 0.02 8.20 -10.70
N GLU A 238 0.17 9.41 -11.26
CA GLU A 238 0.41 9.60 -12.70
C GLU A 238 1.74 8.96 -13.12
N VAL A 239 2.79 9.15 -12.32
CA VAL A 239 4.10 8.54 -12.53
C VAL A 239 3.99 7.02 -12.52
N ALA A 240 3.24 6.44 -11.57
CA ALA A 240 3.05 5.00 -11.49
C ALA A 240 2.30 4.46 -12.71
N GLN A 241 1.20 5.12 -13.10
CA GLN A 241 0.43 4.76 -14.29
C GLN A 241 1.29 4.80 -15.56
N LEU A 242 2.05 5.89 -15.77
CA LEU A 242 2.93 6.03 -16.94
C LEU A 242 4.08 5.02 -16.92
N ALA A 243 4.66 4.75 -15.75
CA ALA A 243 5.73 3.76 -15.61
C ALA A 243 5.23 2.34 -15.90
N VAL A 244 4.06 1.96 -15.41
CA VAL A 244 3.44 0.65 -15.70
C VAL A 244 3.07 0.53 -17.17
N ARG A 245 2.49 1.57 -17.78
CA ARG A 245 2.19 1.61 -19.22
C ARG A 245 3.45 1.45 -20.07
N GLY A 246 4.54 2.13 -19.69
CA GLY A 246 5.83 1.95 -20.35
C GLY A 246 6.41 0.55 -20.17
N ALA A 247 6.22 -0.05 -18.99
CA ALA A 247 6.66 -1.42 -18.73
C ALA A 247 5.88 -2.43 -19.57
N ASP A 248 4.56 -2.33 -19.64
CA ASP A 248 3.70 -3.19 -20.47
C ASP A 248 4.11 -3.14 -21.94
N GLU A 249 4.31 -1.93 -22.49
CA GLU A 249 4.76 -1.76 -23.88
C GLU A 249 6.13 -2.43 -24.12
N ILE A 250 7.10 -2.25 -23.22
CA ILE A 250 8.44 -2.84 -23.37
C ILE A 250 8.41 -4.37 -23.20
N LEU A 251 7.63 -4.89 -22.25
CA LEU A 251 7.48 -6.33 -22.05
C LEU A 251 6.81 -7.00 -23.25
N SER A 252 5.79 -6.37 -23.83
CA SER A 252 5.16 -6.81 -25.07
C SER A 252 6.19 -6.92 -26.21
N MET A 253 7.10 -5.95 -26.35
CA MET A 253 8.20 -6.02 -27.32
C MET A 253 9.21 -7.14 -27.04
N MET A 254 9.34 -7.57 -25.78
CA MET A 254 10.19 -8.69 -25.37
C MET A 254 9.48 -10.06 -25.50
N GLY A 255 8.16 -10.06 -25.69
CA GLY A 255 7.32 -11.25 -25.64
C GLY A 255 7.09 -11.77 -24.21
N GLU A 256 7.17 -10.87 -23.22
CA GLU A 256 6.97 -11.16 -21.80
C GLU A 256 5.66 -10.50 -21.32
N ASP A 257 5.14 -10.93 -20.17
CA ASP A 257 3.96 -10.34 -19.55
C ASP A 257 4.32 -9.42 -18.37
N LEU A 258 3.33 -8.66 -17.86
CA LEU A 258 3.50 -7.83 -16.66
C LEU A 258 3.85 -8.64 -15.41
N HIS A 259 3.42 -9.89 -15.32
CA HIS A 259 3.71 -10.75 -14.18
C HIS A 259 5.20 -11.03 -14.03
N GLU A 260 5.93 -11.11 -15.15
CA GLU A 260 7.39 -11.23 -15.15
C GLU A 260 8.11 -10.05 -14.49
N VAL A 261 7.50 -8.87 -14.35
CA VAL A 261 8.13 -7.72 -13.66
C VAL A 261 7.48 -7.45 -12.31
N PHE A 262 6.16 -7.51 -12.23
CA PHE A 262 5.41 -7.09 -11.05
C PHE A 262 5.10 -8.23 -10.06
N GLY A 263 5.14 -9.50 -10.48
CA GLY A 263 4.91 -10.65 -9.61
C GLY A 263 3.59 -10.54 -8.86
N ASP A 264 3.63 -10.57 -7.52
CA ASP A 264 2.45 -10.43 -6.66
C ASP A 264 1.69 -9.09 -6.82
N TYR A 265 2.32 -8.08 -7.43
CA TYR A 265 1.70 -6.78 -7.70
C TYR A 265 1.07 -6.69 -9.10
N THR A 266 0.94 -7.80 -9.82
CA THR A 266 0.40 -7.80 -11.20
C THR A 266 -1.01 -7.20 -11.25
N ASP A 267 -1.91 -7.59 -10.35
CA ASP A 267 -3.28 -7.05 -10.32
C ASP A 267 -3.29 -5.53 -10.11
N ALA A 268 -2.39 -5.03 -9.26
CA ALA A 268 -2.26 -3.60 -8.98
C ALA A 268 -1.62 -2.83 -10.15
N ALA A 269 -0.74 -3.48 -10.93
CA ALA A 269 -0.22 -2.91 -12.16
C ALA A 269 -1.31 -2.87 -13.24
N VAL A 270 -2.09 -3.94 -13.38
CA VAL A 270 -3.21 -4.00 -14.33
C VAL A 270 -4.27 -2.94 -14.01
N SER A 271 -4.62 -2.72 -12.74
CA SER A 271 -5.59 -1.68 -12.37
C SER A 271 -5.10 -0.26 -12.68
N LEU A 272 -3.78 -0.01 -12.70
CA LEU A 272 -3.22 1.27 -13.16
C LEU A 272 -3.38 1.49 -14.67
N LEU A 273 -3.47 0.42 -15.46
CA LEU A 273 -3.72 0.50 -16.89
C LEU A 273 -5.19 0.67 -17.24
N ASP A 274 -6.08 0.23 -16.35
CA ASP A 274 -7.52 0.34 -16.52
C ASP A 274 -8.01 1.77 -16.29
N GLU A 275 -8.39 2.45 -17.38
CA GLU A 275 -8.94 3.81 -17.35
C GLU A 275 -10.30 3.89 -16.64
N ALA A 276 -11.01 2.75 -16.50
CA ALA A 276 -12.27 2.68 -15.78
C ALA A 276 -12.09 2.48 -14.27
N SER A 277 -10.92 2.01 -13.82
CA SER A 277 -10.70 1.74 -12.39
C SER A 277 -10.64 3.04 -11.59
N THR A 278 -11.36 3.08 -10.48
CA THR A 278 -11.33 4.25 -9.60
C THR A 278 -10.00 4.32 -8.84
N ALA A 279 -9.57 5.53 -8.45
CA ALA A 279 -8.36 5.68 -7.62
C ALA A 279 -8.43 4.88 -6.31
N VAL A 280 -9.65 4.69 -5.77
CA VAL A 280 -9.90 3.91 -4.56
C VAL A 280 -9.64 2.42 -4.81
N GLU A 281 -10.20 1.85 -5.87
CA GLU A 281 -9.93 0.47 -6.28
C GLU A 281 -8.44 0.22 -6.51
N GLN A 282 -7.75 1.13 -7.22
CA GLN A 282 -6.32 1.00 -7.50
C GLN A 282 -5.49 0.93 -6.21
N VAL A 283 -5.78 1.80 -5.24
CA VAL A 283 -5.10 1.81 -3.93
C VAL A 283 -5.39 0.53 -3.14
N ILE A 284 -6.61 0.00 -3.22
CA ILE A 284 -7.00 -1.20 -2.47
C ILE A 284 -6.37 -2.45 -3.05
N THR A 285 -6.42 -2.62 -4.37
CA THR A 285 -5.73 -3.72 -5.05
C THR A 285 -4.24 -3.71 -4.71
N LEU A 286 -3.62 -2.54 -4.69
CA LEU A 286 -2.22 -2.38 -4.28
C LEU A 286 -1.98 -2.79 -2.82
N ARG A 287 -2.79 -2.30 -1.89
CA ARG A 287 -2.65 -2.59 -0.44
C ARG A 287 -2.89 -4.06 -0.13
N LEU A 288 -3.85 -4.69 -0.80
CA LEU A 288 -4.11 -6.13 -0.67
C LEU A 288 -2.93 -6.95 -1.21
N GLY A 289 -2.38 -6.61 -2.37
CA GLY A 289 -1.18 -7.25 -2.91
C GLY A 289 0.02 -7.12 -1.97
N HIS A 290 0.27 -5.92 -1.45
CA HIS A 290 1.33 -5.69 -0.46
C HIS A 290 1.13 -6.53 0.80
N ALA A 291 -0.09 -6.55 1.36
CA ALA A 291 -0.40 -7.33 2.55
C ALA A 291 -0.19 -8.84 2.33
N ARG A 292 -0.57 -9.39 1.17
CA ARG A 292 -0.30 -10.79 0.81
C ARG A 292 1.20 -11.08 0.80
N GLN A 293 2.02 -10.20 0.22
CA GLN A 293 3.47 -10.35 0.21
C GLN A 293 4.08 -10.30 1.62
N VAL A 294 3.63 -9.36 2.46
CA VAL A 294 4.07 -9.26 3.86
C VAL A 294 3.73 -10.53 4.63
N PHE A 295 2.52 -11.07 4.43
CA PHE A 295 2.12 -12.33 5.02
C PHE A 295 3.02 -13.49 4.57
N ALA A 296 3.18 -13.68 3.26
CA ALA A 296 4.01 -14.73 2.68
C ALA A 296 5.45 -14.68 3.21
N THR A 297 6.03 -13.48 3.29
CA THR A 297 7.39 -13.27 3.83
C THR A 297 7.45 -13.56 5.33
N ARG A 298 6.44 -13.15 6.10
CA ARG A 298 6.41 -13.39 7.55
C ARG A 298 6.32 -14.87 7.88
N VAL A 299 5.62 -15.66 7.07
CA VAL A 299 5.39 -17.09 7.33
C VAL A 299 6.38 -18.01 6.60
N SER A 300 7.30 -17.49 5.79
CA SER A 300 8.18 -18.31 4.94
C SER A 300 9.15 -19.20 5.72
N ASP A 301 9.52 -18.78 6.94
CA ASP A 301 10.57 -19.43 7.73
C ASP A 301 10.02 -20.44 8.75
N PHE A 302 8.69 -20.56 8.84
CA PHE A 302 8.02 -21.44 9.79
C PHE A 302 7.67 -22.79 9.16
N THR A 303 7.74 -23.87 9.94
CA THR A 303 7.03 -25.09 9.60
C THR A 303 5.51 -24.87 9.67
N GLU A 304 4.72 -25.74 9.02
CA GLU A 304 3.27 -25.61 9.03
C GLU A 304 2.66 -25.63 10.46
N ALA A 305 3.22 -26.45 11.36
CA ALA A 305 2.78 -26.53 12.74
C ALA A 305 3.11 -25.26 13.54
N GLU A 306 4.35 -24.76 13.44
CA GLU A 306 4.75 -23.51 14.10
C GLU A 306 3.96 -22.32 13.57
N ARG A 307 3.71 -22.29 12.25
CA ARG A 307 2.89 -21.27 11.60
C ARG A 307 1.48 -21.23 12.19
N GLU A 308 0.80 -22.38 12.29
CA GLU A 308 -0.57 -22.38 12.81
C GLU A 308 -0.62 -22.03 14.29
N GLU A 309 0.35 -22.47 15.10
CA GLU A 309 0.43 -22.12 16.51
C GLU A 309 0.60 -20.61 16.73
N GLU A 310 1.54 -19.99 16.02
CA GLU A 310 1.82 -18.55 16.10
C GLU A 310 0.63 -17.72 15.60
N LEU A 311 0.03 -18.11 14.46
CA LEU A 311 -1.13 -17.40 13.91
C LEU A 311 -2.36 -17.54 14.80
N ALA A 312 -2.59 -18.72 15.41
CA ALA A 312 -3.67 -18.92 16.36
C ALA A 312 -3.47 -18.11 17.64
N ALA A 313 -2.23 -17.91 18.08
CA ALA A 313 -1.92 -17.03 19.21
C ALA A 313 -2.26 -15.56 18.90
N LEU A 314 -1.88 -15.08 17.71
CA LEU A 314 -2.20 -13.72 17.26
C LEU A 314 -3.72 -13.50 17.10
N ASP A 315 -4.45 -14.49 16.57
CA ASP A 315 -5.90 -14.40 16.43
C ASP A 315 -6.59 -14.33 17.80
N ARG A 316 -6.16 -15.13 18.78
CA ARG A 316 -6.70 -15.05 20.16
C ARG A 316 -6.52 -13.67 20.77
N VAL A 317 -5.31 -13.09 20.66
CA VAL A 317 -5.05 -11.73 21.17
C VAL A 317 -5.94 -10.71 20.45
N THR A 318 -6.12 -10.86 19.14
CA THR A 318 -6.94 -9.94 18.35
C THR A 318 -8.42 -10.01 18.70
N MET A 319 -8.95 -11.22 18.95
CA MET A 319 -10.33 -11.40 19.41
C MET A 319 -10.56 -10.78 20.79
N LEU A 320 -9.68 -11.03 21.75
CA LEU A 320 -9.76 -10.42 23.08
C LEU A 320 -9.77 -8.88 23.03
N GLN A 321 -8.93 -8.29 22.18
CA GLN A 321 -8.90 -6.83 21.99
C GLN A 321 -10.18 -6.26 21.37
N ALA A 322 -10.92 -7.06 20.59
CA ALA A 322 -12.20 -6.65 20.03
C ALA A 322 -13.35 -6.78 21.05
N GLU A 323 -13.29 -7.79 21.92
CA GLU A 323 -14.25 -7.97 23.01
C GLU A 323 -14.17 -6.87 24.08
N GLU A 324 -12.98 -6.33 24.32
CA GLU A 324 -12.74 -5.28 25.33
C GLU A 324 -13.09 -3.85 24.86
N ASP A 325 -13.29 -3.61 23.56
CA ASP A 325 -13.51 -2.27 23.00
C ASP A 325 -14.62 -2.29 21.94
N ASP A 326 -15.81 -1.81 22.29
CA ASP A 326 -16.98 -1.74 21.39
C ASP A 326 -16.73 -0.93 20.10
N ARG A 327 -15.60 -0.21 19.99
CA ARG A 327 -15.15 0.45 18.75
C ARG A 327 -14.43 -0.49 17.79
N LYS A 328 -14.34 -1.79 18.11
CA LYS A 328 -13.67 -2.82 17.31
C LYS A 328 -14.55 -4.04 17.09
N VAL A 329 -14.50 -4.60 15.89
CA VAL A 329 -15.12 -5.90 15.57
C VAL A 329 -14.09 -6.79 14.90
N ALA A 330 -13.91 -8.01 15.42
CA ALA A 330 -12.99 -9.00 14.86
C ALA A 330 -13.59 -9.62 13.58
N LEU A 331 -12.86 -9.57 12.47
CA LEU A 331 -13.29 -10.10 11.16
C LEU A 331 -12.11 -10.74 10.41
N GLY A 332 -12.43 -11.65 9.49
CA GLY A 332 -11.43 -12.25 8.58
C GLY A 332 -10.80 -11.19 7.66
N CYS A 333 -9.48 -11.21 7.55
CA CYS A 333 -8.73 -10.30 6.69
C CYS A 333 -8.89 -10.68 5.22
N PRO A 334 -9.28 -9.76 4.32
CA PRO A 334 -9.44 -10.07 2.89
C PRO A 334 -8.11 -10.37 2.16
N ALA A 335 -6.97 -10.10 2.78
CA ALA A 335 -5.66 -10.37 2.19
C ALA A 335 -5.06 -11.73 2.62
N CYS A 336 -5.18 -12.10 3.89
CA CYS A 336 -4.50 -13.27 4.47
C CYS A 336 -5.41 -14.18 5.29
N GLU A 337 -6.72 -13.93 5.31
CA GLU A 337 -7.78 -14.73 5.95
C GLU A 337 -7.73 -14.81 7.49
N ARG A 338 -6.64 -14.36 8.14
CA ARG A 338 -6.51 -14.28 9.61
C ARG A 338 -7.35 -13.16 10.20
N ILE A 339 -7.51 -13.16 11.53
CA ILE A 339 -8.36 -12.20 12.22
C ILE A 339 -7.70 -10.82 12.23
N GLY A 340 -8.42 -9.82 11.72
CA GLY A 340 -8.13 -8.40 11.89
C GLY A 340 -9.27 -7.72 12.66
N PHE A 341 -9.18 -6.41 12.82
CA PHE A 341 -10.22 -5.62 13.44
C PHE A 341 -10.71 -4.51 12.51
N LEU A 342 -12.02 -4.44 12.38
CA LEU A 342 -12.74 -3.31 11.84
C LEU A 342 -12.90 -2.28 12.97
N THR A 343 -12.54 -1.02 12.72
CA THR A 343 -12.65 0.08 13.68
C THR A 343 -13.70 1.08 13.24
N GLY A 344 -14.30 1.76 14.19
CA GLY A 344 -15.25 2.83 13.90
C GLY A 344 -15.91 3.41 15.14
N SER A 345 -16.99 4.13 14.90
CA SER A 345 -17.82 4.69 15.97
C SER A 345 -19.03 3.78 16.21
N PRO A 346 -19.19 3.21 17.42
CA PRO A 346 -20.37 2.44 17.77
C PRO A 346 -21.59 3.36 17.85
N TYR A 347 -22.73 2.86 17.44
CA TYR A 347 -24.02 3.53 17.57
C TYR A 347 -25.09 2.53 17.95
N LEU A 348 -26.12 3.02 18.63
CA LEU A 348 -27.30 2.22 18.95
C LEU A 348 -28.25 2.20 17.76
N GLU A 349 -28.60 0.99 17.35
CA GLU A 349 -29.72 0.69 16.47
C GLU A 349 -30.81 0.03 17.30
N MET A 350 -31.98 0.67 17.34
CA MET A 350 -33.16 0.12 17.99
C MET A 350 -34.09 -0.45 16.92
N GLN A 351 -34.32 -1.75 16.94
CA GLN A 351 -35.31 -2.38 16.07
C GLN A 351 -36.57 -2.67 16.89
N PRO A 352 -37.75 -2.14 16.50
CA PRO A 352 -39.00 -2.52 17.13
C PRO A 352 -39.23 -4.01 16.90
N GLY A 353 -39.47 -4.75 17.98
CA GLY A 353 -39.85 -6.15 17.97
C GLY A 353 -41.35 -6.34 18.10
N GLU A 354 -41.76 -7.51 18.57
CA GLU A 354 -43.17 -7.85 18.68
C GLU A 354 -43.89 -7.01 19.74
N HIS A 355 -45.13 -6.66 19.42
CA HIS A 355 -46.08 -6.09 20.38
C HIS A 355 -46.58 -7.18 21.32
N PHE A 356 -46.75 -6.83 22.59
CA PHE A 356 -47.42 -7.68 23.56
C PHE A 356 -48.16 -6.81 24.57
N VAL A 357 -49.30 -7.34 25.02
CA VAL A 357 -50.16 -6.69 25.99
C VAL A 357 -49.77 -7.19 27.38
N ASP A 358 -49.40 -6.28 28.27
CA ASP A 358 -49.08 -6.62 29.65
C ASP A 358 -50.36 -6.88 30.47
N ALA A 359 -50.22 -7.42 31.69
CA ALA A 359 -51.34 -7.83 32.54
C ALA A 359 -52.30 -6.67 32.91
N ASP A 360 -51.85 -5.43 32.81
CA ASP A 360 -52.65 -4.21 33.02
C ASP A 360 -53.40 -3.74 31.77
N GLY A 361 -53.25 -4.44 30.64
CA GLY A 361 -53.84 -4.09 29.36
C GLY A 361 -53.04 -3.07 28.56
N SER A 362 -51.85 -2.66 29.01
CA SER A 362 -50.98 -1.76 28.24
C SER A 362 -50.29 -2.50 27.09
N ASP A 363 -50.31 -1.92 25.89
CA ASP A 363 -49.57 -2.41 24.73
C ASP A 363 -48.09 -1.99 24.85
N LYS A 364 -47.19 -2.97 24.77
CA LYS A 364 -45.74 -2.78 24.92
C LYS A 364 -45.02 -3.38 23.72
N VAL A 365 -43.95 -2.72 23.30
CA VAL A 365 -43.11 -3.18 22.18
C VAL A 365 -41.79 -3.67 22.74
N LEU A 366 -41.41 -4.91 22.42
CA LEU A 366 -40.09 -5.42 22.77
C LEU A 366 -39.07 -4.75 21.85
N VAL A 367 -38.24 -3.84 22.36
CA VAL A 367 -37.21 -3.22 21.52
C VAL A 367 -35.92 -4.02 21.59
N ALA A 368 -35.51 -4.59 20.46
CA ALA A 368 -34.20 -5.21 20.33
C ALA A 368 -33.16 -4.11 20.13
N ILE A 369 -32.26 -3.96 21.10
CA ILE A 369 -31.17 -2.99 21.04
C ILE A 369 -29.95 -3.69 20.45
N ARG A 370 -29.39 -3.16 19.37
CA ARG A 370 -28.14 -3.63 18.78
C ARG A 370 -27.12 -2.51 18.77
N ILE A 371 -25.90 -2.82 19.19
CA ILE A 371 -24.77 -1.92 19.02
C ILE A 371 -24.13 -2.28 17.69
N ARG A 372 -24.17 -1.33 16.75
CA ARG A 372 -23.52 -1.46 15.44
C ARG A 372 -22.32 -0.54 15.36
N LEU A 373 -21.35 -0.92 14.52
CA LEU A 373 -20.16 -0.13 14.26
C LEU A 373 -20.30 0.58 12.92
N SER A 374 -20.27 1.92 12.94
CA SER A 374 -20.06 2.72 11.74
C SER A 374 -18.56 2.71 11.43
N ALA A 375 -18.14 1.74 10.63
CA ALA A 375 -16.74 1.49 10.37
C ALA A 375 -16.08 2.61 9.55
N ASP A 376 -14.87 2.98 9.96
CA ASP A 376 -14.02 3.98 9.31
C ASP A 376 -12.59 3.47 9.06
N GLY A 377 -12.28 2.24 9.46
CA GLY A 377 -11.02 1.61 9.13
C GLY A 377 -11.01 0.11 9.36
N PHE A 378 -10.01 -0.56 8.79
CA PHE A 378 -9.70 -1.96 9.05
C PHE A 378 -8.20 -2.12 9.22
N ARG A 379 -7.77 -2.97 10.17
CA ARG A 379 -6.37 -3.32 10.34
C ARG A 379 -6.19 -4.81 10.62
N CYS A 380 -5.26 -5.44 9.93
CA CYS A 380 -4.82 -6.80 10.22
C CYS A 380 -3.43 -6.80 10.88
N PRO A 381 -3.26 -7.36 12.09
CA PRO A 381 -1.94 -7.42 12.74
C PRO A 381 -0.99 -8.43 12.09
N VAL A 382 -1.52 -9.40 11.35
CA VAL A 382 -0.75 -10.48 10.73
C VAL A 382 -0.08 -10.01 9.43
N CYS A 383 -0.85 -9.49 8.48
CA CYS A 383 -0.33 -9.04 7.19
C CYS A 383 -0.07 -7.53 7.12
N SER A 384 -0.38 -6.80 8.20
CA SER A 384 -0.27 -5.34 8.27
C SER A 384 -1.16 -4.56 7.29
N LEU A 385 -2.19 -5.20 6.70
CA LEU A 385 -3.20 -4.52 5.88
C LEU A 385 -3.85 -3.39 6.69
N ARG A 386 -3.98 -2.22 6.07
CA ARG A 386 -4.68 -1.06 6.61
C ARG A 386 -5.61 -0.49 5.54
N LEU A 387 -6.88 -0.36 5.87
CA LEU A 387 -7.88 0.33 5.06
C LEU A 387 -8.41 1.52 5.86
N HIS A 388 -8.64 2.62 5.16
CA HIS A 388 -9.02 3.91 5.74
C HIS A 388 -10.25 4.47 5.05
N GLY A 389 -11.21 4.92 5.86
CA GLY A 389 -12.44 5.54 5.40
C GLY A 389 -13.47 4.55 4.87
N PRO A 390 -14.73 4.99 4.77
CA PRO A 390 -15.83 4.18 4.25
C PRO A 390 -15.67 3.87 2.77
N GLU A 391 -15.00 4.72 1.99
CA GLU A 391 -14.75 4.49 0.57
C GLU A 391 -13.93 3.22 0.36
N GLN A 392 -12.84 3.04 1.12
CA GLN A 392 -12.00 1.84 0.98
C GLN A 392 -12.66 0.59 1.53
N LEU A 393 -13.49 0.73 2.58
CA LEU A 393 -14.18 -0.41 3.16
C LEU A 393 -15.29 -0.96 2.26
N ARG A 394 -15.87 -0.14 1.37
CA ARG A 394 -16.92 -0.59 0.42
C ARG A 394 -16.39 -1.47 -0.70
N GLU A 395 -15.14 -1.30 -1.11
CA GLU A 395 -14.52 -2.07 -2.20
C GLU A 395 -14.03 -3.45 -1.74
N VAL A 396 -14.14 -3.77 -0.45
CA VAL A 396 -13.74 -5.07 0.11
C VAL A 396 -14.95 -5.77 0.74
N PRO A 397 -14.97 -7.12 0.77
CA PRO A 397 -16.08 -7.88 1.32
C PRO A 397 -16.07 -7.88 2.86
N LEU A 398 -16.10 -6.70 3.48
CA LEU A 398 -16.23 -6.51 4.92
C LEU A 398 -17.63 -5.96 5.24
N PRO A 399 -18.36 -6.53 6.22
CA PRO A 399 -19.67 -6.02 6.61
C PRO A 399 -19.55 -4.59 7.14
N THR A 400 -20.19 -3.64 6.45
CA THR A 400 -20.30 -2.25 6.89
C THR A 400 -21.76 -1.78 6.73
N PRO A 401 -22.50 -1.51 7.83
CA PRO A 401 -22.09 -1.57 9.24
C PRO A 401 -21.91 -3.00 9.78
N ALA A 402 -21.09 -3.16 10.82
CA ALA A 402 -20.90 -4.45 11.51
C ALA A 402 -21.67 -4.50 12.83
N LEU A 403 -22.18 -5.66 13.21
CA LEU A 403 -22.76 -5.88 14.54
C LEU A 403 -21.63 -6.06 15.55
N VAL A 404 -21.65 -5.28 16.64
CA VAL A 404 -20.70 -5.42 17.76
C VAL A 404 -21.27 -6.44 18.75
N ARG A 405 -22.43 -6.15 19.33
CA ARG A 405 -23.14 -7.01 20.28
C ARG A 405 -24.61 -6.59 20.42
N ILE A 406 -25.38 -7.42 21.12
CA ILE A 406 -26.70 -7.04 21.59
C ILE A 406 -26.52 -6.02 22.74
N GLY A 407 -27.24 -4.89 22.63
CA GLY A 407 -27.23 -3.84 23.63
C GLY A 407 -28.10 -4.20 24.84
N THR A 408 -27.73 -3.63 25.98
CA THR A 408 -28.42 -3.73 27.25
C THR A 408 -29.12 -2.41 27.58
N HIS A 409 -29.93 -2.40 28.64
CA HIS A 409 -30.54 -1.16 29.12
C HIS A 409 -29.49 -0.14 29.60
N GLU A 410 -28.34 -0.59 30.12
CA GLU A 410 -27.25 0.31 30.53
C GLU A 410 -26.64 1.03 29.32
N ASP A 411 -26.61 0.39 28.15
CA ASP A 411 -26.12 0.99 26.92
C ASP A 411 -27.01 2.17 26.47
N LEU A 412 -28.33 2.14 26.73
CA LEU A 412 -29.21 3.28 26.44
C LEU A 412 -28.80 4.54 27.19
N ALA A 413 -28.33 4.38 28.44
CA ALA A 413 -27.85 5.50 29.23
C ALA A 413 -26.50 6.02 28.72
N THR A 414 -25.62 5.11 28.29
CA THR A 414 -24.27 5.43 27.78
C THR A 414 -24.31 6.13 26.42
N PHE A 415 -25.23 5.72 25.53
CA PHE A 415 -25.31 6.20 24.16
C PHE A 415 -26.44 7.23 23.92
N GLY A 416 -27.01 7.81 24.99
CA GLY A 416 -28.25 8.60 24.95
C GLY A 416 -28.30 9.79 23.97
N GLU A 417 -27.16 10.24 23.42
CA GLU A 417 -27.09 11.27 22.37
C GLU A 417 -26.88 10.73 20.94
N GLN A 418 -26.55 9.44 20.77
CA GLN A 418 -26.18 8.81 19.49
C GLN A 418 -27.15 7.71 19.04
N VAL A 419 -28.39 7.75 19.51
CA VAL A 419 -29.44 6.78 19.11
C VAL A 419 -29.87 7.05 17.68
N ARG A 420 -29.74 6.05 16.80
CA ARG A 420 -30.36 6.06 15.47
C ARG A 420 -31.61 5.19 15.52
N ILE A 421 -32.76 5.85 15.43
CA ILE A 421 -34.03 5.17 15.20
C ILE A 421 -34.12 4.95 13.70
N ILE A 422 -34.05 3.70 13.26
CA ILE A 422 -34.33 3.33 11.89
C ILE A 422 -35.82 3.00 11.85
N GLU A 423 -36.61 3.88 11.26
CA GLU A 423 -37.99 3.55 10.93
C GLU A 423 -37.95 2.45 9.87
N ASN A 424 -38.56 1.30 10.14
CA ASN A 424 -38.70 0.24 9.15
C ASN A 424 -39.50 0.85 7.99
N ASP A 425 -38.82 1.12 6.89
CA ASP A 425 -39.47 1.51 5.64
C ASP A 425 -40.04 0.21 5.04
N ASP A 426 -41.18 -0.24 5.57
CA ASP A 426 -41.90 -1.46 5.16
C ASP A 426 -42.40 -1.40 3.70
N SER A 427 -42.08 -0.32 2.98
CA SER A 427 -42.47 -0.08 1.58
C SER A 427 -41.65 -0.85 0.54
N ALA A 428 -40.58 -1.56 0.93
CA ALA A 428 -39.64 -2.18 -0.03
C ALA A 428 -39.88 -3.68 -0.34
N ASN A 429 -40.89 -4.34 0.25
CA ASN A 429 -41.12 -5.78 0.11
C ASN A 429 -42.46 -6.19 -0.57
N GLU A 430 -43.15 -5.28 -1.26
CA GLU A 430 -44.43 -5.63 -1.93
C GLU A 430 -44.34 -6.01 -3.43
N ASP A 431 -43.16 -5.99 -4.06
CA ASP A 431 -42.98 -6.25 -5.51
C ASP A 431 -42.01 -7.42 -5.86
N GLU A 432 -42.16 -8.59 -5.24
CA GLU A 432 -41.58 -9.87 -5.75
C GLU A 432 -42.63 -10.97 -5.99
#